data_AF-A0A377W5Q2-F1
#
_entry.id   AF-A0A377W5Q2-F1
#
_cell.length_a   1.000
_cell.length_b   1.000
_cell.length_c   1.000
_cell.angle_alpha   90.00
_cell.angle_beta   90.00
_cell.angle_gamma   90.00
#
_symmetry.space_group_name_H-M   'P 1'
#
loop_
_entity.id
_entity.type
_entity.pdbx_description
1 polymer ?
#
loop_
_entity_poly.entity_id
_entity_poly.type
_entity_poly.pdbx_seq_one_letter_code
_entity_poly.pdbx_strand_id
1 'polypeptide(L)'
;MTSELGGVSPTIIVPGPWSEADIAFQAQQLATQKMNNGGFNCVASQVLILQQGWEPATALLNQLYRLIAANTRPDYYPGAENRLTDFRLRAVSRWR
;
A
#
# COMPACT_ATOMS: atom_id res chain seq x y z
N MET A 1 -1.73 1.10 32.98
CA MET A 1 -2.14 0.44 31.72
C MET A 1 -1.42 1.13 30.58
N THR A 2 -0.75 0.39 29.70
CA THR A 2 -0.30 0.91 28.39
C THR A 2 -1.35 0.57 27.35
N SER A 3 -1.53 1.41 26.34
CA SER A 3 -2.52 1.22 25.28
C SER A 3 -1.83 1.41 23.93
N GLU A 4 -2.02 0.44 23.03
CA GLU A 4 -1.59 0.54 21.63
C GLU A 4 -2.79 0.96 20.78
N LEU A 5 -2.56 1.86 19.82
CA LEU A 5 -3.56 2.36 18.88
C LEU A 5 -3.13 2.04 17.44
N GLY A 6 -4.05 2.22 16.49
CA GLY A 6 -3.73 2.13 15.07
C GLY A 6 -2.80 3.26 14.60
N GLY A 7 -2.03 2.99 13.55
CA GLY A 7 -1.13 3.95 12.91
C GLY A 7 -1.45 4.15 11.43
N VAL A 8 -1.22 5.37 10.92
CA VAL A 8 -1.23 5.69 9.49
C VAL A 8 0.21 5.94 9.06
N SER A 9 0.96 4.86 8.84
CA SER A 9 2.40 4.96 8.56
C SER A 9 2.67 5.52 7.16
N PRO A 10 3.43 6.63 7.04
CA PRO A 10 3.85 7.17 5.76
C PRO A 10 5.13 6.49 5.26
N THR A 11 5.21 6.27 3.95
CA THR A 11 6.45 5.98 3.23
C THR A 11 6.73 7.15 2.28
N ILE A 12 7.89 7.79 2.42
CA ILE A 12 8.31 8.92 1.60
C ILE A 12 9.32 8.41 0.58
N ILE A 13 9.06 8.65 -0.71
CA ILE A 13 10.03 8.36 -1.76
C ILE A 13 10.92 9.58 -1.97
N VAL A 14 12.22 9.39 -1.80
CA VAL A 14 13.23 10.39 -2.13
C VAL A 14 13.57 10.26 -3.61
N PRO A 15 13.29 11.28 -4.44
CA PRO A 15 13.50 11.19 -5.88
C PRO A 15 14.99 11.22 -6.22
N GLY A 16 15.36 10.45 -7.23
CA GLY A 16 16.69 10.43 -7.83
C GLY A 16 16.63 9.80 -9.22
N PRO A 17 17.76 9.72 -9.94
CA PRO A 17 17.82 8.91 -11.15
C PRO A 17 17.66 7.44 -10.73
N TRP A 18 16.51 6.86 -11.02
CA TRP A 18 16.25 5.44 -10.78
C TRP A 18 16.26 4.73 -12.12
N SER A 19 17.06 3.68 -12.21
CA SER A 19 17.00 2.75 -13.32
C SER A 19 15.70 1.94 -13.27
N GLU A 20 15.39 1.22 -14.35
CA GLU A 20 14.28 0.25 -14.34
C GLU A 20 14.45 -0.82 -13.25
N ALA A 21 15.70 -1.22 -12.98
CA ALA A 21 16.02 -2.17 -11.91
C ALA A 21 15.75 -1.58 -10.52
N ASP A 22 16.08 -0.31 -10.29
CA ASP A 22 15.76 0.39 -9.04
C ASP A 22 14.25 0.48 -8.84
N ILE A 23 13.50 0.84 -9.89
CA ILE A 23 12.04 0.90 -9.86
C ILE A 23 11.47 -0.48 -9.49
N ALA A 24 11.98 -1.54 -10.12
CA ALA A 24 11.50 -2.89 -9.83
C ALA A 24 11.78 -3.33 -8.40
N PHE A 25 13.00 -3.07 -7.92
CA PHE A 25 13.40 -3.37 -6.56
C PHE A 25 12.54 -2.61 -5.54
N GLN A 26 12.38 -1.30 -5.71
CA GLN A 26 11.63 -0.46 -4.79
C GLN A 26 10.14 -0.78 -4.81
N ALA A 27 9.54 -1.06 -5.97
CA ALA A 27 8.15 -1.49 -6.06
C ALA A 27 7.89 -2.78 -5.26
N GLN A 28 8.83 -3.73 -5.28
CA GLN A 28 8.74 -4.98 -4.51
C GLN A 28 8.88 -4.75 -3.00
N GLN A 29 9.79 -3.86 -2.58
CA GLN A 29 9.90 -3.45 -1.17
C GLN A 29 8.62 -2.79 -0.68
N LEU A 30 8.07 -1.83 -1.44
CA LEU A 30 6.82 -1.14 -1.11
C LEU A 30 5.63 -2.09 -1.03
N ALA A 31 5.48 -2.99 -2.00
CA ALA A 31 4.41 -4.00 -1.99
C ALA A 31 4.55 -4.91 -0.76
N THR A 32 5.77 -5.29 -0.39
CA THR A 32 6.02 -6.11 0.80
C THR A 32 5.72 -5.36 2.09
N GLN A 33 6.15 -4.09 2.20
CA GLN A 33 5.88 -3.23 3.36
C GLN A 33 4.37 -3.02 3.57
N LYS A 34 3.61 -2.89 2.48
CA LYS A 34 2.15 -2.79 2.54
C LYS A 34 1.47 -4.12 2.87
N MET A 35 1.87 -5.20 2.21
CA MET A 35 1.12 -6.46 2.21
C MET A 35 1.64 -7.49 3.21
N ASN A 36 2.68 -7.18 3.99
CA ASN A 36 3.12 -8.05 5.08
C ASN A 36 1.94 -8.30 6.04
N ASN A 37 1.69 -9.56 6.35
CA ASN A 37 0.51 -9.99 7.10
C ASN A 37 -0.81 -9.42 6.55
N GLY A 38 -0.99 -9.41 5.22
CA GLY A 38 -2.19 -8.88 4.55
C GLY A 38 -2.39 -7.36 4.73
N GLY A 39 -1.38 -6.64 5.24
CA GLY A 39 -1.49 -5.23 5.60
C GLY A 39 -2.19 -4.96 6.93
N PHE A 40 -2.37 -5.99 7.76
CA PHE A 40 -2.96 -5.87 9.10
C PHE A 40 -1.98 -5.42 10.18
N ASN A 41 -0.69 -5.35 9.88
CA ASN A 41 0.30 -4.82 10.82
C ASN A 41 0.09 -3.31 11.02
N CYS A 42 0.15 -2.85 12.27
CA CYS A 42 0.02 -1.42 12.62
C CYS A 42 1.09 -0.54 11.95
N VAL A 43 2.25 -1.11 11.64
CA VAL A 43 3.38 -0.43 10.97
C VAL A 43 3.33 -0.50 9.45
N ALA A 44 2.38 -1.23 8.85
CA ALA A 44 2.27 -1.35 7.40
C ALA A 44 2.05 0.03 6.77
N SER A 45 2.68 0.28 5.63
CA SER A 45 2.51 1.54 4.89
C SER A 45 1.05 1.77 4.55
N GLN A 46 0.53 2.93 4.91
CA GLN A 46 -0.84 3.35 4.57
C GLN A 46 -0.85 4.52 3.58
N VAL A 47 0.21 5.34 3.60
CA VAL A 47 0.34 6.53 2.75
C VAL A 47 1.68 6.48 2.03
N LEU A 48 1.68 6.66 0.71
CA LEU A 48 2.88 6.84 -0.09
C LEU A 48 2.97 8.32 -0.49
N ILE A 49 4.10 8.96 -0.20
CA ILE A 49 4.35 10.37 -0.52
C ILE A 49 5.39 10.42 -1.64
N LEU A 50 5.02 11.05 -2.75
CA LEU A 50 5.84 11.20 -3.96
C LEU A 50 6.04 12.68 -4.27
N GLN A 51 7.22 13.05 -4.81
CA GLN A 51 7.42 14.38 -5.37
C GLN A 51 6.58 14.57 -6.63
N GLN A 52 5.89 15.70 -6.72
CA GLN A 52 5.14 16.07 -7.91
C GLN A 52 6.08 16.24 -9.13
N GLY A 53 5.70 15.65 -10.26
CA GLY A 53 6.46 15.75 -11.51
C GLY A 53 7.73 14.91 -11.57
N TRP A 54 8.01 14.04 -10.59
CA TRP A 54 9.12 13.09 -10.68
C TRP A 54 8.82 12.03 -11.75
N GLU A 55 9.59 12.04 -12.83
CA GLU A 55 9.32 11.27 -14.06
C GLU A 55 9.11 9.75 -13.81
N PRO A 56 9.94 9.06 -13.02
CA PRO A 56 9.77 7.63 -12.76
C PRO A 56 8.55 7.26 -11.90
N ALA A 57 7.83 8.23 -11.32
CA ALA A 57 6.71 7.96 -10.41
C ALA A 57 5.64 7.07 -11.05
N THR A 58 5.33 7.29 -12.33
CA THR A 58 4.31 6.50 -13.05
C THR A 58 4.74 5.05 -13.20
N ALA A 59 6.01 4.81 -13.56
CA ALA A 59 6.56 3.46 -13.69
C ALA A 59 6.54 2.72 -12.33
N LEU A 60 6.96 3.40 -11.26
CA LEU A 60 6.92 2.89 -9.88
C LEU A 60 5.50 2.49 -9.47
N LEU A 61 4.52 3.38 -9.64
CA LEU A 61 3.14 3.13 -9.27
C LEU A 61 2.52 1.97 -10.06
N ASN A 62 2.76 1.92 -11.37
CA ASN A 62 2.28 0.82 -12.20
C ASN A 62 2.83 -0.53 -11.74
N GLN A 63 4.12 -0.60 -11.42
CA GLN A 63 4.71 -1.85 -10.93
C GLN A 63 4.21 -2.20 -9.52
N LEU A 64 4.08 -1.23 -8.63
CA LEU A 64 3.51 -1.42 -7.30
C LEU A 64 2.08 -1.97 -7.37
N TYR A 65 1.22 -1.38 -8.21
CA TYR A 65 -0.16 -1.86 -8.38
C TYR A 65 -0.22 -3.29 -8.91
N ARG A 66 0.62 -3.64 -9.90
CA ARG A 66 0.72 -5.02 -10.39
C ARG A 66 1.10 -6.00 -9.27
N LEU A 67 2.08 -5.64 -8.43
CA LEU A 67 2.55 -6.50 -7.34
C LEU A 67 1.51 -6.64 -6.23
N ILE A 68 0.78 -5.57 -5.89
CA ILE A 68 -0.31 -5.63 -4.92
C ILE A 68 -1.46 -6.48 -5.46
N ALA A 69 -1.84 -6.33 -6.74
CA ALA A 69 -2.90 -7.12 -7.35
C ALA A 69 -2.54 -8.62 -7.45
N ALA A 70 -1.27 -8.95 -7.63
CA ALA A 70 -0.76 -10.32 -7.66
C ALA A 70 -0.56 -10.94 -6.27
N ASN A 71 -0.77 -10.18 -5.18
CA ASN A 71 -0.55 -10.68 -3.82
C ASN A 71 -1.60 -11.74 -3.44
N THR A 72 -1.13 -12.90 -2.98
CA THR A 72 -1.97 -14.03 -2.55
C THR A 72 -2.00 -14.22 -1.03
N ARG A 73 -1.41 -13.31 -0.26
CA ARG A 73 -1.42 -13.41 1.22
C ARG A 73 -2.87 -13.27 1.72
N PRO A 74 -3.34 -14.20 2.58
CA PRO A 74 -4.71 -14.18 3.07
C PRO A 74 -4.92 -13.02 4.06
N ASP A 75 -6.18 -12.66 4.24
CA ASP A 75 -6.56 -11.76 5.31
C ASP A 75 -6.32 -12.40 6.67
N TYR A 76 -5.74 -11.64 7.61
CA TYR A 76 -5.36 -12.18 8.92
C TYR A 76 -6.57 -12.36 9.86
N TYR A 77 -7.52 -11.42 9.86
CA TYR A 77 -8.64 -11.44 10.80
C TYR A 77 -9.91 -12.08 10.21
N PRO A 78 -10.65 -12.89 10.99
CA PRO A 78 -11.97 -13.38 10.61
C PRO A 78 -12.92 -12.24 10.18
N GLY A 79 -13.71 -12.49 9.14
CA GLY A 79 -14.68 -11.53 8.59
C GLY A 79 -14.06 -10.28 7.95
N ALA A 80 -12.76 -10.26 7.67
CA ALA A 80 -12.11 -9.16 6.93
C ALA A 80 -12.73 -8.93 5.55
N GLU A 81 -12.96 -10.01 4.79
CA GLU A 81 -13.58 -9.94 3.46
C GLU A 81 -14.97 -9.28 3.48
N ASN A 82 -15.82 -9.64 4.44
CA ASN A 82 -17.14 -9.03 4.62
C ASN A 82 -17.01 -7.53 4.94
N ARG A 83 -16.10 -7.16 5.86
CA ARG A 83 -15.85 -5.75 6.22
C ARG A 83 -15.32 -4.93 5.03
N LEU A 84 -14.44 -5.52 4.22
CA LEU A 84 -13.93 -4.89 3.00
C LEU A 84 -15.03 -4.71 1.95
N THR A 85 -15.90 -5.71 1.79
CA THR A 85 -17.06 -5.64 0.89
C THR A 85 -18.03 -4.54 1.31
N ASP A 86 -18.41 -4.51 2.59
CA ASP A 86 -19.26 -3.46 3.16
C ASP A 86 -18.64 -2.06 2.98
N PHE A 87 -17.33 -1.93 3.22
CA PHE A 87 -16.63 -0.67 3.02
C PHE A 87 -16.70 -0.21 1.57
N ARG A 88 -16.45 -1.10 0.60
CA ARG A 88 -16.53 -0.78 -0.84
C ARG A 88 -17.92 -0.30 -1.23
N LEU A 89 -18.98 -0.98 -0.77
CA LEU A 89 -20.37 -0.58 -1.05
C LEU A 89 -20.70 0.81 -0.51
N ARG A 90 -20.26 1.12 0.72
CA ARG A 90 -20.50 2.43 1.37
C ARG A 90 -19.63 3.55 0.80
N ALA A 91 -18.39 3.26 0.42
CA ALA A 91 -17.51 4.25 -0.18
C ALA A 91 -18.08 4.71 -1.53
N VAL A 92 -18.51 3.79 -2.37
CA VAL A 92 -19.07 4.13 -3.70
C VAL A 92 -20.37 4.93 -3.59
N SER A 93 -21.21 4.68 -2.58
CA SER A 93 -22.48 5.40 -2.40
C SER A 93 -22.33 6.82 -1.86
N ARG A 94 -21.21 7.15 -1.22
CA ARG A 94 -20.99 8.43 -0.54
C ARG A 94 -20.22 9.47 -1.38
N TRP A 95 -19.66 9.04 -2.51
CA TRP A 95 -18.92 9.87 -3.46
C TRP A 95 -19.64 10.04 -4.82
N ARG A 96 -20.94 9.72 -4.86
CA ARG A 96 -21.90 10.23 -5.86
C ARG A 96 -22.69 11.38 -5.25
#